data_AF-A0A7Y9EX33-F1
#
_entry.id   AF-A0A7Y9EX33-F1
#
_cell.length_a   1.000
_cell.length_b   1.000
_cell.length_c   1.000
_cell.angle_alpha   90.00
_cell.angle_beta   90.00
_cell.angle_gamma   90.00
#
_symmetry.space_group_name_H-M   'P 1'
#
loop_
_entity.id
_entity.type
_entity.pdbx_description
1 polymer ?
#
loop_
_entity_poly.entity_id
_entity_poly.type
_entity_poly.pdbx_seq_one_letter_code
_entity_poly.pdbx_strand_id
1 'polypeptide(L)'
;MAVFIRISLAVLFLDELVVGAWNAFSPETFFQHFPTVDLTPPFSEHYARDFGGATLGIALLLGIALFSTRSHFVVPAASAFSIFAVPHFFYHLAHLDGATVGVAIALSAANASVALLGVAVIVVAIVRDRRSAPSETGALASRPRQQ
;
A
#
# COMPACT_ATOMS: atom_id res chain seq x y z
N MET A 1 3.16 -14.97 -9.84
CA MET A 1 3.67 -14.19 -8.68
C MET A 1 4.27 -12.86 -9.12
N ALA A 2 5.21 -12.81 -10.08
CA ALA A 2 5.82 -11.55 -10.51
C ALA A 2 4.82 -10.54 -11.12
N VAL A 3 3.93 -10.99 -12.01
CA VAL A 3 2.89 -10.14 -12.62
C VAL A 3 1.95 -9.57 -11.55
N PHE A 4 1.48 -10.41 -10.62
CA PHE A 4 0.66 -9.98 -9.48
C PHE A 4 1.37 -8.88 -8.69
N ILE A 5 2.62 -9.09 -8.25
CA ILE A 5 3.39 -8.09 -7.50
C ILE A 5 3.48 -6.77 -8.28
N ARG A 6 3.77 -6.80 -9.58
CA ARG A 6 3.88 -5.59 -10.40
C ARG A 6 2.56 -4.82 -10.51
N ILE A 7 1.47 -5.53 -10.80
CA ILE A 7 0.15 -4.91 -10.93
C ILE A 7 -0.28 -4.32 -9.59
N SER A 8 -0.12 -5.08 -8.50
CA SER A 8 -0.46 -4.60 -7.16
C SER A 8 0.36 -3.37 -6.78
N LEU A 9 1.68 -3.39 -6.98
CA LEU A 9 2.54 -2.23 -6.71
C LEU A 9 2.16 -1.03 -7.58
N ALA A 10 1.78 -1.24 -8.84
CA ALA A 10 1.34 -0.15 -9.70
C ALA A 10 0.02 0.46 -9.22
N VAL A 11 -0.94 -0.36 -8.79
CA VAL A 11 -2.20 0.12 -8.19
C VAL A 11 -1.92 0.94 -6.94
N LEU A 12 -1.16 0.40 -5.99
CA LEU A 12 -0.83 1.10 -4.74
C LEU A 12 -0.01 2.38 -4.99
N PHE A 13 0.94 2.33 -5.94
CA PHE A 13 1.73 3.50 -6.34
C PHE A 13 0.85 4.61 -6.89
N LEU A 14 -0.06 4.29 -7.80
CA LEU A 14 -0.94 5.29 -8.41
C LEU A 14 -1.91 5.88 -7.38
N ASP A 15 -2.43 5.06 -6.47
CA ASP A 15 -3.30 5.50 -5.37
C ASP A 15 -2.60 6.55 -4.50
N GLU A 16 -1.44 6.21 -3.94
CA GLU A 16 -0.65 7.11 -3.09
C GLU A 16 -0.13 8.33 -3.86
N LEU A 17 0.27 8.17 -5.13
CA LEU A 17 0.73 9.28 -5.95
C LEU A 17 -0.40 10.29 -6.19
N VAL A 18 -1.60 9.83 -6.54
CA VAL A 18 -2.75 10.70 -6.82
C VAL A 18 -3.22 11.38 -5.53
N VAL A 19 -3.47 10.61 -4.47
CA VAL A 19 -3.94 11.15 -3.17
C VAL A 19 -2.90 12.10 -2.58
N GLY A 20 -1.63 11.70 -2.60
CA GLY A 20 -0.52 12.47 -2.04
C GLY A 20 -0.28 13.76 -2.82
N ALA A 21 -0.20 13.69 -4.15
CA ALA A 21 0.00 14.89 -4.97
C ALA A 21 -1.18 15.85 -4.87
N TRP A 22 -2.42 15.37 -4.87
CA TRP A 22 -3.59 16.24 -4.76
C TRP A 22 -3.59 16.98 -3.43
N ASN A 23 -3.36 16.30 -2.31
CA ASN A 23 -3.23 16.93 -0.99
C ASN A 23 -2.03 17.89 -0.89
N ALA A 24 -0.89 17.53 -1.48
CA ALA A 24 0.31 18.37 -1.42
C ALA A 24 0.18 19.67 -2.22
N PHE A 25 -0.49 19.64 -3.38
CA PHE A 25 -0.54 20.78 -4.31
C PHE A 25 -1.86 21.54 -4.31
N SER A 26 -2.99 20.86 -4.16
CA SER A 26 -4.33 21.45 -4.17
C SER A 26 -5.25 20.86 -3.10
N PRO A 27 -4.89 21.00 -1.80
CA PRO A 27 -5.60 20.36 -0.69
C PRO A 27 -7.07 20.76 -0.58
N GLU A 28 -7.40 22.02 -0.88
CA GLU A 28 -8.78 22.52 -0.85
C GLU A 28 -9.66 21.80 -1.89
N THR A 29 -9.14 21.60 -3.11
CA THR A 29 -9.93 20.91 -4.16
C THR A 29 -10.06 19.42 -3.86
N PHE A 30 -9.06 18.80 -3.23
CA PHE A 30 -9.18 17.43 -2.73
C PHE A 30 -10.31 17.34 -1.70
N PHE A 31 -10.32 18.22 -0.70
CA PHE A 31 -11.35 18.25 0.35
C PHE A 31 -12.76 18.43 -0.22
N GLN A 32 -12.93 19.25 -1.25
CA GLN A 32 -14.23 19.53 -1.86
C GLN A 32 -14.74 18.42 -2.80
N HIS A 33 -13.86 17.66 -3.45
CA HIS A 33 -14.25 16.76 -4.55
C HIS A 33 -13.92 15.29 -4.30
N PHE A 34 -12.98 14.98 -3.42
CA PHE A 34 -12.70 13.61 -3.08
C PHE A 34 -13.81 13.10 -2.17
N PRO A 35 -14.38 11.90 -2.43
CA PRO A 35 -15.50 11.41 -1.65
C PRO A 35 -15.15 11.29 -0.17
N THR A 36 -16.11 11.65 0.70
CA THR A 36 -16.13 11.31 2.14
C THR A 36 -15.07 11.97 3.03
N VAL A 37 -14.21 12.82 2.48
CA VAL A 37 -13.19 13.55 3.27
C VAL A 37 -13.83 14.59 4.19
N ASP A 38 -15.01 15.08 3.82
CA ASP A 38 -15.82 16.05 4.56
C ASP A 38 -16.63 15.43 5.71
N LEU A 39 -16.60 14.10 5.89
CA LEU A 39 -17.29 13.43 7.00
C LEU A 39 -16.66 13.76 8.36
N THR A 40 -15.36 14.03 8.44
CA THR A 40 -14.62 14.24 9.70
C THR A 40 -13.30 15.00 9.51
N PRO A 41 -12.82 15.74 10.53
CA PRO A 41 -13.21 17.09 10.98
C PRO A 41 -13.05 18.18 9.87
N PRO A 42 -13.30 19.48 10.13
CA PRO A 42 -13.18 20.54 9.12
C PRO A 42 -11.79 20.62 8.47
N PHE A 43 -11.75 21.19 7.26
CA PHE A 43 -10.52 21.35 6.48
C PHE A 43 -9.40 22.04 7.26
N SER A 44 -8.20 21.46 7.17
CA SER A 44 -6.96 22.04 7.68
C SER A 44 -5.87 21.91 6.61
N GLU A 45 -5.52 23.03 5.99
CA GLU A 45 -4.55 23.04 4.88
C GLU A 45 -3.18 22.49 5.29
N HIS A 46 -2.70 22.88 6.47
CA HIS A 46 -1.40 22.41 6.97
C HIS A 46 -1.40 20.88 7.14
N TYR A 47 -2.44 20.33 7.78
CA TYR A 47 -2.57 18.89 7.94
C TYR A 47 -2.67 18.16 6.61
N ALA A 48 -3.48 18.68 5.68
CA ALA A 48 -3.62 18.10 4.34
C ALA A 48 -2.28 18.08 3.59
N ARG A 49 -1.50 19.17 3.64
CA ARG A 49 -0.18 19.21 2.98
C ARG A 49 0.84 18.27 3.63
N ASP A 50 0.86 18.19 4.96
CA ASP A 50 1.72 17.24 5.68
C ASP A 50 1.38 15.79 5.33
N PHE A 51 0.08 15.47 5.32
CA PHE A 51 -0.43 14.17 4.89
C PHE A 51 0.00 13.89 3.44
N GLY A 52 -0.23 14.83 2.52
CA GLY A 52 0.17 14.71 1.12
C GLY A 52 1.68 14.45 0.96
N GLY A 53 2.53 15.15 1.72
CA GLY A 53 3.97 14.92 1.72
C GLY A 53 4.37 13.53 2.23
N ALA A 54 3.75 13.06 3.31
CA ALA A 54 3.99 11.72 3.85
C ALA A 54 3.54 10.61 2.87
N THR A 55 2.35 10.76 2.29
CA THR A 55 1.79 9.87 1.26
C THR A 55 2.68 9.81 0.01
N LEU A 56 3.22 10.95 -0.45
CA LEU A 56 4.21 10.97 -1.54
C LEU A 56 5.51 10.23 -1.19
N GLY A 57 5.91 10.23 0.08
CA GLY A 57 7.02 9.40 0.58
C GLY A 57 6.74 7.90 0.43
N ILE A 58 5.51 7.46 0.73
CA ILE A 58 5.09 6.07 0.51
C ILE A 58 5.05 5.75 -1.00
N ALA A 59 4.50 6.65 -1.82
CA ALA A 59 4.48 6.52 -3.27
C ALA A 59 5.89 6.35 -3.85
N LEU A 60 6.88 7.09 -3.36
CA LEU A 60 8.28 6.93 -3.78
C LEU A 60 8.80 5.51 -3.51
N LEU A 61 8.56 4.95 -2.32
CA LEU A 61 8.99 3.59 -1.98
C LEU A 61 8.30 2.55 -2.87
N LEU A 62 6.99 2.70 -3.09
CA LEU A 62 6.22 1.83 -3.98
C LEU A 62 6.72 1.91 -5.43
N GLY A 63 7.06 3.10 -5.91
CA GLY A 63 7.67 3.33 -7.22
C GLY A 63 9.02 2.62 -7.36
N ILE A 64 9.91 2.75 -6.37
CA ILE A 64 11.20 2.03 -6.35
C ILE A 64 10.97 0.51 -6.44
N ALA A 65 10.04 -0.02 -5.64
CA ALA A 65 9.68 -1.45 -5.66
C ALA A 65 9.03 -1.90 -6.97
N LEU A 66 8.27 -1.03 -7.63
CA LEU A 66 7.63 -1.29 -8.91
C LEU A 66 8.67 -1.49 -10.03
N PHE A 67 9.71 -0.64 -10.07
CA PHE A 67 10.81 -0.78 -11.03
C PHE A 67 11.78 -1.90 -10.65
N SER A 68 11.95 -2.17 -9.35
CA SER A 68 12.81 -3.25 -8.84
C SER A 68 12.05 -4.20 -7.92
N THR A 69 11.37 -5.19 -8.52
CA THR A 69 10.49 -6.14 -7.82
C THR A 69 11.18 -7.17 -6.92
N ARG A 70 12.42 -6.92 -6.49
CA ARG A 70 13.14 -7.77 -5.52
C ARG A 70 12.50 -7.58 -4.14
N SER A 71 12.39 -8.66 -3.36
CA SER A 71 11.72 -8.64 -2.05
C SER A 71 12.25 -7.58 -1.09
N HIS A 72 13.56 -7.29 -1.11
CA HIS A 72 14.18 -6.26 -0.28
C HIS A 72 13.70 -4.84 -0.59
N PHE A 73 13.09 -4.60 -1.76
CA PHE A 73 12.36 -3.36 -2.05
C PHE A 73 10.86 -3.51 -1.83
N VAL A 74 10.28 -4.62 -2.29
CA VAL A 74 8.83 -4.86 -2.24
C VAL A 74 8.30 -4.94 -0.82
N VAL A 75 8.96 -5.68 0.07
CA VAL A 75 8.48 -5.91 1.44
C VAL A 75 8.51 -4.61 2.27
N PRO A 76 9.61 -3.82 2.31
CA PRO A 76 9.60 -2.54 3.01
C PRO A 76 8.59 -1.54 2.43
N ALA A 77 8.49 -1.41 1.10
CA ALA A 77 7.56 -0.49 0.46
C ALA A 77 6.09 -0.85 0.77
N ALA A 78 5.72 -2.12 0.58
CA ALA A 78 4.36 -2.58 0.89
C ALA A 78 4.07 -2.54 2.40
N SER A 79 5.08 -2.70 3.26
CA SER A 79 4.93 -2.53 4.72
C SER A 79 4.66 -1.06 5.08
N ALA A 80 5.39 -0.11 4.50
CA ALA A 80 5.16 1.31 4.73
C ALA A 80 3.73 1.71 4.35
N PHE A 81 3.27 1.27 3.17
CA PHE A 81 1.88 1.43 2.75
C PHE A 81 0.89 0.78 3.73
N SER A 82 1.13 -0.49 4.12
CA SER A 82 0.20 -1.23 4.98
C SER A 82 0.08 -0.66 6.40
N ILE A 83 1.16 -0.07 6.94
CA ILE A 83 1.15 0.64 8.23
C ILE A 83 0.20 1.84 8.21
N PHE A 84 0.04 2.49 7.05
CA PHE A 84 -0.97 3.53 6.84
C PHE A 84 -2.34 2.92 6.56
N ALA A 85 -2.44 2.08 5.53
CA ALA A 85 -3.70 1.64 4.96
C ALA A 85 -4.55 0.77 5.90
N VAL A 86 -3.93 -0.08 6.73
CA VAL A 86 -4.68 -0.97 7.64
C VAL A 86 -5.37 -0.18 8.76
N PRO A 87 -4.67 0.68 9.54
CA PRO A 87 -5.34 1.57 10.48
C PRO A 87 -6.35 2.51 9.82
N HIS A 88 -6.04 3.04 8.64
CA HIS A 88 -6.94 3.93 7.90
C HIS A 88 -8.26 3.26 7.51
N PHE A 89 -8.20 1.99 7.05
CA PHE A 89 -9.40 1.18 6.82
C PHE A 89 -10.25 1.04 8.08
N PHE A 90 -9.66 0.69 9.23
CA PHE A 90 -10.40 0.55 10.47
C PHE A 90 -10.96 1.88 10.98
N TYR A 91 -10.26 2.99 10.74
CA TYR A 91 -10.78 4.32 11.04
C TYR A 91 -12.08 4.57 10.28
N HIS A 92 -12.09 4.39 8.96
CA HIS A 92 -13.29 4.56 8.17
C HIS A 92 -14.41 3.59 8.55
N LEU A 93 -14.07 2.33 8.87
CA LEU A 93 -15.07 1.35 9.32
C LEU A 93 -15.76 1.77 10.64
N ALA A 94 -15.07 2.52 11.49
CA ALA A 94 -15.59 3.03 12.75
C ALA A 94 -16.23 4.44 12.65
N HIS A 95 -16.05 5.16 11.54
CA HIS A 95 -16.50 6.54 11.34
C HIS A 95 -17.33 6.65 10.05
N LEU A 96 -18.51 6.04 10.06
CA LEU A 96 -19.45 6.04 8.93
C LEU A 96 -20.64 6.97 9.15
N ASP A 97 -20.65 7.73 10.24
CA ASP A 97 -21.72 8.68 10.56
C ASP A 97 -21.87 9.72 9.45
N GLY A 98 -23.10 9.96 9.00
CA GLY A 98 -23.41 10.87 7.90
C GLY A 98 -23.28 10.25 6.50
N ALA A 99 -22.71 9.05 6.35
CA ALA A 99 -22.67 8.35 5.07
C ALA A 99 -24.01 7.68 4.75
N THR A 100 -24.41 7.71 3.48
CA THR A 100 -25.49 6.81 3.01
C THR A 100 -25.00 5.37 3.03
N VAL A 101 -25.91 4.39 3.06
CA VAL A 101 -25.56 2.96 3.02
C VAL A 101 -24.67 2.63 1.81
N GLY A 102 -25.01 3.17 0.63
CA GLY A 102 -24.20 2.95 -0.58
C GLY A 102 -22.79 3.50 -0.46
N VAL A 103 -22.64 4.71 0.10
CA VAL A 103 -21.34 5.33 0.36
C VAL A 103 -20.54 4.53 1.39
N ALA A 104 -21.17 4.10 2.48
CA ALA A 104 -20.52 3.30 3.52
C ALA A 104 -19.97 1.97 2.98
N ILE A 105 -20.74 1.29 2.12
CA ILE A 105 -20.30 0.06 1.45
C ILE A 105 -19.12 0.35 0.52
N ALA A 106 -19.23 1.38 -0.33
CA ALA A 106 -18.19 1.71 -1.29
C ALA A 106 -16.87 2.12 -0.60
N LEU A 107 -16.96 2.98 0.42
CA LEU A 107 -15.81 3.44 1.21
C LEU A 107 -15.11 2.28 1.92
N SER A 108 -15.89 1.43 2.60
CA SER A 108 -15.35 0.27 3.33
C SER A 108 -14.72 -0.75 2.39
N ALA A 109 -15.37 -1.03 1.25
CA ALA A 109 -14.85 -1.97 0.26
C ALA A 109 -13.58 -1.46 -0.42
N ALA A 110 -13.52 -0.17 -0.78
CA ALA A 110 -12.34 0.44 -1.39
C ALA A 110 -11.14 0.38 -0.43
N ASN A 111 -11.32 0.83 0.81
CA ASN A 111 -10.27 0.79 1.83
C ASN A 111 -9.82 -0.64 2.16
N ALA A 112 -10.77 -1.57 2.32
CA ALA A 112 -10.45 -2.98 2.55
C ALA A 112 -9.63 -3.56 1.39
N SER A 113 -9.99 -3.23 0.14
CA SER A 113 -9.31 -3.74 -1.05
C SER A 113 -7.85 -3.34 -1.08
N VAL A 114 -7.53 -2.06 -0.88
CA VAL A 114 -6.14 -1.59 -0.91
C VAL A 114 -5.34 -2.08 0.31
N ALA A 115 -5.95 -2.12 1.50
CA ALA A 115 -5.30 -2.66 2.70
C ALA A 115 -4.96 -4.15 2.55
N LEU A 116 -5.90 -4.96 2.04
CA LEU A 116 -5.66 -6.37 1.74
C LEU A 116 -4.62 -6.57 0.63
N LEU A 117 -4.62 -5.71 -0.39
CA LEU A 117 -3.65 -5.76 -1.48
C LEU A 117 -2.22 -5.51 -0.97
N GLY A 118 -2.03 -4.52 -0.09
CA GLY A 118 -0.75 -4.25 0.57
C GLY A 118 -0.20 -5.48 1.32
N VAL A 119 -1.04 -6.08 2.17
CA VAL A 119 -0.68 -7.29 2.92
C VAL A 119 -0.42 -8.48 1.99
N ALA A 120 -1.25 -8.66 0.96
CA ALA A 120 -1.10 -9.75 0.01
C ALA A 120 0.22 -9.67 -0.78
N VAL A 121 0.65 -8.48 -1.18
CA VAL A 121 1.94 -8.27 -1.86
C VAL A 121 3.10 -8.68 -0.97
N ILE A 122 3.07 -8.34 0.31
CA ILE A 122 4.10 -8.75 1.29
C ILE A 122 4.18 -10.28 1.34
N VAL A 123 3.04 -10.96 1.55
CA VAL A 123 2.98 -12.42 1.64
C VAL A 123 3.47 -13.08 0.35
N VAL A 124 2.99 -12.62 -0.81
CA VAL A 124 3.38 -13.18 -2.11
C VAL A 124 4.87 -12.97 -2.38
N ALA A 125 5.44 -11.81 -2.03
CA ALA A 125 6.87 -11.56 -2.18
C ALA A 125 7.71 -12.52 -1.31
N ILE A 126 7.32 -12.73 -0.05
CA ILE A 126 8.01 -13.65 0.87
C ILE A 126 7.92 -15.10 0.38
N VAL A 127 6.72 -15.54 -0.02
CA VAL A 127 6.50 -16.92 -0.51
C VAL A 127 7.28 -17.17 -1.80
N ARG A 128 7.33 -16.19 -2.71
CA ARG A 128 8.10 -16.29 -3.96
C ARG A 128 9.57 -16.54 -3.64
N ASP A 129 10.14 -15.74 -2.77
CA ASP A 129 11.56 -15.82 -2.41
C ASP A 129 11.91 -17.13 -1.70
N ARG A 130 11.04 -17.62 -0.80
CA ARG A 130 11.20 -18.92 -0.16
C ARG A 130 11.20 -20.08 -1.17
N ARG A 131 10.39 -20.00 -2.23
CA ARG A 131 10.36 -21.01 -3.31
C ARG A 131 11.56 -20.95 -4.24
N SER A 132 12.22 -19.80 -4.31
CA SER A 132 13.43 -19.62 -5.13
C SER A 132 14.72 -19.96 -4.37
N ALA A 133 14.66 -20.15 -3.05
CA ALA A 133 15.81 -20.60 -2.27
C ALA A 133 16.16 -22.05 -2.65
N PRO A 134 17.44 -22.36 -3.00
CA PRO A 134 17.86 -23.72 -3.27
C PRO A 134 17.62 -24.62 -2.04
N SER A 135 17.05 -25.80 -2.25
CA SER A 135 16.89 -26.79 -1.18
C SER A 135 18.26 -27.12 -0.60
N GLU A 136 18.52 -26.76 0.67
CA GLU A 136 19.77 -27.10 1.38
C GLU A 136 20.09 -28.61 1.31
N THR A 137 19.06 -29.44 1.16
CA THR A 137 19.15 -30.89 0.99
C THR A 137 19.95 -31.32 -0.25
N GLY A 138 19.96 -30.54 -1.34
CA GLY A 138 20.73 -30.85 -2.55
C GLY A 138 22.20 -30.39 -2.50
N ALA A 139 22.49 -29.35 -1.72
CA ALA A 139 23.84 -28.78 -1.59
C ALA A 139 24.74 -29.61 -0.65
N LEU A 140 24.15 -30.31 0.32
CA LEU A 140 24.87 -31.25 1.20
C LEU A 140 25.19 -32.59 0.51
N ALA A 141 24.40 -32.99 -0.48
CA ALA A 141 24.61 -34.23 -1.23
C ALA A 141 25.72 -34.13 -2.29
N SER A 142 26.09 -32.92 -2.71
CA SER A 142 27.07 -32.67 -3.78
C SER A 142 28.46 -32.28 -3.29
N ARG A 143 28.69 -32.18 -1.97
CA ARG A 143 30.05 -32.02 -1.43
C ARG A 143 30.81 -33.34 -1.56
N PRO A 144 31.90 -33.43 -2.36
CA PRO A 144 32.74 -34.61 -2.37
C PRO A 144 33.30 -34.80 -0.96
N ARG A 145 33.17 -36.01 -0.41
CA ARG A 145 33.95 -36.41 0.77
C ARG A 145 35.42 -36.31 0.36
N GLN A 146 36.10 -35.26 0.80
CA GLN A 146 37.56 -35.23 0.74
C GLN A 146 38.06 -36.31 1.70
N GLN A 147 38.61 -37.38 1.13
CA GLN A 147 39.47 -38.36 1.80
C GLN A 147 40.92 -38.01 1.44
#